data_AF-A0A2I3H2U6-F1
#
_entry.id   AF-A0A2I3H2U6-F1
#
_cell.length_a   1.000
_cell.length_b   1.000
_cell.length_c   1.000
_cell.angle_alpha   90.00
_cell.angle_beta   90.00
_cell.angle_gamma   90.00
#
_symmetry.space_group_name_H-M   'P 1'
#
loop_
_entity.id
_entity.type
_entity.pdbx_description
1 polymer ?
#
loop_
_entity_poly.entity_id
_entity_poly.type
_entity_poly.pdbx_seq_one_letter_code
_entity_poly.pdbx_strand_id
1 'polypeptide(L)'
;MAAAAQSRVVWALPMSHSAITAIATSVCHSPLHCQLHHALIPHGKGGSTGFLGQCVVNHLGYVGSQVIIPYRCDTCDIMHLCPMGDLDWETKSFDFEDVFVKIPQAIAQVSKEAEVGKFVHVAHLNVNIKSSSRYLRNKAVGEKAVRDAFPEAIIVKLLDIFGREDRFLNYFANMCWFGAIPHVSLGWKAVKQPVYVVDVSKGIVNAVKDPDANGKTFAFVGPNRYLLFDLVKYIFAVAHRLFPPYPLPPFSYQWVARDFEISPFESWTTRDKVEHIHITGMTLSHLPSLEDLGIQATPLELKAIEVLQLHHTYCWLSAEIEDVKPAKTVNI
;
A
#
# COMPACT_ATOMS: atom_id res chain seq x y z
N MET A 1 -82.26 36.51 14.16
CA MET A 1 -81.62 35.22 13.82
C MET A 1 -80.51 34.96 14.84
N ALA A 2 -80.87 34.27 15.93
CA ALA A 2 -80.08 33.94 17.13
C ALA A 2 -79.01 32.86 16.82
N ALA A 3 -77.76 32.88 17.29
CA ALA A 3 -77.16 32.89 18.64
C ALA A 3 -77.13 31.52 19.36
N ALA A 4 -75.97 31.24 19.98
CA ALA A 4 -75.64 30.20 21.00
C ALA A 4 -75.33 28.77 20.50
N ALA A 5 -74.48 27.94 21.12
CA ALA A 5 -73.39 28.05 22.09
C ALA A 5 -72.77 26.63 22.27
N GLN A 6 -71.51 26.57 22.71
CA GLN A 6 -70.75 25.53 23.46
C GLN A 6 -71.54 24.36 24.14
N SER A 7 -71.05 23.16 24.49
CA SER A 7 -69.71 22.50 24.63
C SER A 7 -69.87 21.05 25.18
N ARG A 8 -68.74 20.31 25.31
CA ARG A 8 -68.40 19.06 26.08
C ARG A 8 -68.44 17.73 25.29
N VAL A 9 -67.31 17.18 24.81
CA VAL A 9 -66.15 16.47 25.45
C VAL A 9 -66.48 15.02 25.86
N VAL A 10 -65.80 14.02 25.27
CA VAL A 10 -64.95 12.97 25.91
C VAL A 10 -64.30 12.04 24.83
N TRP A 11 -62.97 12.12 24.71
CA TRP A 11 -61.86 11.17 24.42
C TRP A 11 -62.04 9.83 23.64
N ALA A 12 -61.15 9.59 22.65
CA ALA A 12 -60.37 8.35 22.48
C ALA A 12 -59.27 8.43 21.38
N LEU A 13 -58.00 8.55 21.81
CA LEU A 13 -56.76 7.82 21.40
C LEU A 13 -56.26 7.75 19.92
N PRO A 14 -54.94 7.48 19.71
CA PRO A 14 -54.10 8.11 18.68
C PRO A 14 -53.87 7.26 17.42
N MET A 15 -53.36 7.92 16.38
CA MET A 15 -53.00 7.32 15.10
C MET A 15 -51.97 6.20 15.25
N SER A 16 -52.33 5.03 14.73
CA SER A 16 -51.62 3.76 14.87
C SER A 16 -50.39 3.64 13.97
N HIS A 17 -49.33 3.08 14.56
CA HIS A 17 -48.18 2.47 13.91
C HIS A 17 -48.53 1.23 13.06
N SER A 18 -47.65 0.99 12.07
CA SER A 18 -47.13 -0.30 11.55
C SER A 18 -48.08 -1.38 10.99
N ALA A 19 -47.84 -1.82 9.75
CA ALA A 19 -47.12 -3.07 9.44
C ALA A 19 -47.24 -3.49 7.95
N ILE A 20 -46.09 -3.72 7.31
CA ILE A 20 -45.72 -4.92 6.51
C ILE A 20 -46.74 -5.44 5.45
N THR A 21 -46.37 -5.48 4.16
CA THR A 21 -46.01 -6.70 3.36
C THR A 21 -46.14 -6.50 1.83
N ALA A 22 -45.05 -6.84 1.11
CA ALA A 22 -44.91 -7.36 -0.27
C ALA A 22 -45.65 -6.75 -1.48
N ILE A 23 -44.90 -6.46 -2.55
CA ILE A 23 -44.91 -7.17 -3.87
C ILE A 23 -43.97 -6.41 -4.82
N ALA A 24 -42.88 -7.05 -5.26
CA ALA A 24 -42.36 -7.02 -6.64
C ALA A 24 -40.99 -7.72 -6.72
N THR A 25 -41.00 -9.05 -6.68
CA THR A 25 -39.99 -9.87 -7.34
C THR A 25 -40.59 -10.38 -8.65
N SER A 26 -40.03 -9.98 -9.80
CA SER A 26 -40.01 -10.83 -10.98
C SER A 26 -39.04 -10.32 -12.06
N VAL A 27 -38.00 -11.13 -12.26
CA VAL A 27 -37.41 -11.51 -13.54
C VAL A 27 -36.56 -10.47 -14.29
N CYS A 28 -35.24 -10.54 -14.01
CA CYS A 28 -34.24 -10.78 -15.04
C CYS A 28 -33.25 -11.83 -14.49
N HIS A 29 -33.62 -13.11 -14.62
CA HIS A 29 -32.65 -14.20 -14.55
C HIS A 29 -32.02 -14.36 -15.94
N SER A 30 -30.85 -13.76 -16.10
CA SER A 30 -29.85 -14.23 -17.05
C SER A 30 -28.62 -14.58 -16.21
N PRO A 31 -28.19 -15.85 -16.15
CA PRO A 31 -26.95 -16.20 -15.47
C PRO A 31 -25.81 -15.82 -16.42
N LEU A 32 -25.48 -14.54 -16.48
CA LEU A 32 -24.10 -14.20 -16.79
C LEU A 32 -23.34 -14.62 -15.55
N HIS A 33 -22.63 -15.75 -15.66
CA HIS A 33 -21.71 -16.25 -14.67
C HIS A 33 -20.49 -15.31 -14.59
N CYS A 34 -20.71 -14.03 -14.30
CA CYS A 34 -19.68 -13.13 -13.82
C CYS A 34 -19.32 -13.66 -12.44
N GLN A 35 -18.16 -14.30 -12.31
CA GLN A 35 -17.63 -14.65 -11.00
C GLN A 35 -17.58 -13.37 -10.18
N LEU A 36 -18.50 -13.23 -9.22
CA LEU A 36 -18.47 -12.19 -8.22
C LEU A 36 -17.26 -12.50 -7.35
N HIS A 37 -16.08 -12.09 -7.79
CA HIS A 37 -14.94 -11.99 -6.92
C HIS A 37 -15.29 -10.90 -5.92
N HIS A 38 -15.76 -11.29 -4.74
CA HIS A 38 -15.77 -10.42 -3.56
C HIS A 38 -14.31 -10.19 -3.14
N ALA A 39 -13.52 -9.54 -4.00
CA ALA A 39 -12.41 -8.72 -3.56
C ALA A 39 -13.03 -7.41 -3.07
N LEU A 40 -13.84 -7.52 -2.00
CA LEU A 40 -14.14 -6.36 -1.20
C LEU A 40 -12.79 -5.91 -0.65
N ILE A 41 -12.31 -4.75 -1.09
CA ILE A 41 -11.51 -3.88 -0.23
C ILE A 41 -12.60 -3.12 0.54
N PRO A 42 -13.16 -3.65 1.65
CA PRO A 42 -14.41 -3.16 2.19
C PRO A 42 -14.18 -2.00 3.15
N HIS A 43 -15.05 -1.00 3.01
CA HIS A 43 -15.43 0.08 3.90
C HIS A 43 -14.55 0.40 5.12
N GLY A 44 -13.84 1.53 4.98
CA GLY A 44 -12.98 2.16 5.98
C GLY A 44 -11.74 2.69 5.29
N LYS A 45 -11.71 4.01 4.98
CA LYS A 45 -10.60 4.73 4.31
C LYS A 45 -9.77 3.83 3.36
N GLY A 46 -10.36 3.43 2.24
CA GLY A 46 -9.86 2.34 1.41
C GLY A 46 -8.58 2.67 0.67
N GLY A 47 -7.60 1.76 0.76
CA GLY A 47 -6.27 1.75 0.10
C GLY A 47 -6.24 1.79 -1.43
N SER A 48 -7.38 1.96 -2.09
CA SER A 48 -7.54 1.85 -3.55
C SER A 48 -7.07 3.07 -4.34
N THR A 49 -7.02 4.26 -3.72
CA THR A 49 -6.53 5.49 -4.41
C THR A 49 -5.00 5.66 -4.31
N GLY A 50 -4.30 4.75 -3.61
CA GLY A 50 -2.83 4.76 -3.47
C GLY A 50 -2.08 4.02 -4.56
N PHE A 51 -0.76 4.12 -4.51
CA PHE A 51 0.16 3.62 -5.55
C PHE A 51 -0.07 2.14 -5.88
N LEU A 52 -0.12 1.29 -4.85
CA LEU A 52 -0.42 -0.12 -5.05
C LEU A 52 -1.89 -0.37 -5.38
N GLY A 53 -2.79 0.38 -4.74
CA GLY A 53 -4.24 0.26 -4.90
C GLY A 53 -4.70 0.44 -6.34
N GLN A 54 -4.18 1.47 -7.02
CA GLN A 54 -4.50 1.75 -8.42
C GLN A 54 -4.11 0.59 -9.34
N CYS A 55 -2.92 0.00 -9.13
CA CYS A 55 -2.47 -1.15 -9.91
C CYS A 55 -3.37 -2.37 -9.70
N VAL A 56 -3.77 -2.65 -8.45
CA VAL A 56 -4.68 -3.75 -8.12
C VAL A 56 -6.06 -3.54 -8.74
N VAL A 57 -6.63 -2.34 -8.62
CA VAL A 57 -7.93 -1.97 -9.21
C VAL A 57 -7.88 -2.11 -10.73
N ASN A 58 -6.81 -1.63 -11.38
CA ASN A 58 -6.63 -1.75 -12.81
C ASN A 58 -6.60 -3.22 -13.26
N HIS A 59 -5.89 -4.09 -12.54
CA HIS A 59 -5.84 -5.52 -12.86
C HIS A 59 -7.18 -6.24 -12.60
N LEU A 60 -7.90 -5.88 -11.54
CA LEU A 60 -9.25 -6.41 -11.29
C LEU A 60 -10.26 -5.95 -12.35
N GLY A 61 -10.19 -4.67 -12.75
CA GLY A 61 -11.01 -4.10 -13.82
C GLY A 61 -10.71 -4.72 -15.18
N TYR A 62 -9.43 -4.98 -15.48
CA TYR A 62 -9.02 -5.67 -16.71
C TYR A 62 -9.59 -7.09 -16.82
N VAL A 63 -9.74 -7.80 -15.70
CA VAL A 63 -10.37 -9.13 -15.65
C VAL A 63 -11.89 -9.04 -15.85
N GLY A 64 -12.50 -7.86 -15.71
CA GLY A 64 -13.95 -7.66 -15.78
C GLY A 64 -14.66 -7.87 -14.45
N SER A 65 -13.93 -7.86 -13.33
CA SER A 65 -14.51 -7.98 -11.99
C SER A 65 -15.16 -6.66 -11.55
N GLN A 66 -16.28 -6.74 -10.86
CA GLN A 66 -16.87 -5.58 -10.19
C GLN A 66 -16.01 -5.22 -8.96
N VAL A 67 -15.54 -3.96 -8.89
CA VAL A 67 -14.69 -3.48 -7.79
C VAL A 67 -15.40 -2.35 -7.05
N ILE A 68 -15.52 -2.49 -5.73
CA ILE A 68 -16.04 -1.43 -4.84
C ILE A 68 -14.82 -0.66 -4.30
N ILE A 69 -14.80 0.66 -4.53
CA ILE A 69 -13.69 1.54 -4.14
C ILE A 69 -14.22 2.51 -3.05
N PRO A 70 -14.01 2.21 -1.76
CA PRO A 70 -14.34 3.16 -0.71
C PRO A 70 -13.27 4.26 -0.64
N TYR A 71 -13.64 5.49 -0.96
CA TYR A 71 -12.76 6.65 -0.89
C TYR A 71 -13.13 7.56 0.30
N ARG A 72 -12.13 8.28 0.82
CA ARG A 72 -12.33 9.36 1.81
C ARG A 72 -11.97 10.73 1.25
N CYS A 73 -11.04 10.79 0.31
CA CYS A 73 -10.61 12.03 -0.32
C CYS A 73 -11.72 12.62 -1.20
N ASP A 74 -11.53 13.84 -1.68
CA ASP A 74 -12.54 14.48 -2.52
C ASP A 74 -12.74 13.68 -3.82
N THR A 75 -13.90 13.85 -4.45
CA THR A 75 -14.25 13.12 -5.68
C THR A 75 -13.26 13.41 -6.81
N CYS A 76 -12.61 14.59 -6.78
CA CYS A 76 -11.52 14.97 -7.68
C CYS A 76 -10.20 14.21 -7.38
N ASP A 77 -9.96 13.83 -6.14
CA ASP A 77 -8.74 13.16 -5.66
C ASP A 77 -8.79 11.64 -5.82
N ILE A 78 -9.92 11.08 -6.28
CA ILE A 78 -10.01 9.68 -6.72
C ILE A 78 -8.99 9.41 -7.86
N MET A 79 -8.58 10.46 -8.58
CA MET A 79 -7.59 10.36 -9.66
C MET A 79 -6.16 10.22 -9.14
N HIS A 80 -5.80 10.83 -8.01
CA HIS A 80 -4.45 10.76 -7.44
C HIS A 80 -4.52 11.14 -5.95
N LEU A 81 -4.35 10.18 -5.03
CA LEU A 81 -3.73 10.36 -3.69
C LEU A 81 -3.91 9.14 -2.77
N CYS A 82 -2.83 8.80 -2.07
CA CYS A 82 -2.66 7.58 -1.27
C CYS A 82 -3.40 7.55 0.07
N PRO A 83 -4.24 6.53 0.32
CA PRO A 83 -4.80 6.27 1.64
C PRO A 83 -4.18 5.02 2.29
N MET A 84 -3.71 5.23 3.52
CA MET A 84 -3.50 4.28 4.63
C MET A 84 -2.42 3.17 4.46
N GLY A 85 -2.24 2.56 3.28
CA GLY A 85 -1.24 1.49 3.07
C GLY A 85 0.19 2.01 2.81
N ASP A 86 0.28 3.16 2.15
CA ASP A 86 1.52 3.78 1.64
C ASP A 86 1.91 5.05 2.42
N LEU A 87 1.34 5.24 3.61
CA LEU A 87 1.63 6.39 4.46
C LEU A 87 2.92 6.14 5.26
N ASP A 88 4.03 6.65 4.74
CA ASP A 88 5.36 6.57 5.36
C ASP A 88 5.54 7.56 6.55
N TRP A 89 4.51 8.33 6.89
CA TRP A 89 4.58 9.43 7.86
C TRP A 89 3.33 9.51 8.75
N GLU A 90 3.47 10.00 9.98
CA GLU A 90 2.34 10.16 10.90
C GLU A 90 1.62 11.47 10.62
N THR A 91 0.31 11.42 10.37
CA THR A 91 -0.52 12.64 10.25
C THR A 91 -0.92 13.13 11.63
N LYS A 92 -1.15 14.43 11.79
CA LYS A 92 -1.63 15.00 13.06
C LYS A 92 -2.98 14.40 13.53
N SER A 93 -3.80 13.93 12.59
CA SER A 93 -5.12 13.38 12.89
C SER A 93 -5.15 11.85 13.05
N PHE A 94 -4.17 11.13 12.48
CA PHE A 94 -4.11 9.67 12.51
C PHE A 94 -2.68 9.22 12.78
N ASP A 95 -2.52 8.57 13.91
CA ASP A 95 -1.27 7.95 14.36
C ASP A 95 -1.06 6.60 13.66
N PHE A 96 0.19 6.09 13.65
CA PHE A 96 0.49 4.78 13.07
C PHE A 96 -0.26 3.62 13.75
N GLU A 97 -0.59 3.73 15.03
CA GLU A 97 -1.39 2.71 15.73
C GLU A 97 -2.82 2.63 15.17
N ASP A 98 -3.44 3.78 14.93
CA ASP A 98 -4.79 3.83 14.35
C ASP A 98 -4.79 3.25 12.92
N VAL A 99 -3.77 3.61 12.13
CA VAL A 99 -3.66 3.22 10.72
C VAL A 99 -3.35 1.74 10.54
N PHE A 100 -2.40 1.18 11.30
CA PHE A 100 -1.93 -0.19 11.09
C PHE A 100 -2.55 -1.22 12.04
N VAL A 101 -3.09 -0.81 13.19
CA VAL A 101 -3.68 -1.74 14.18
C VAL A 101 -5.20 -1.63 14.19
N LYS A 102 -5.74 -0.47 14.59
CA LYS A 102 -7.18 -0.34 14.86
C LYS A 102 -8.03 -0.46 13.60
N ILE A 103 -7.64 0.22 12.51
CA ILE A 103 -8.39 0.17 11.25
C ILE A 103 -8.39 -1.24 10.65
N PRO A 104 -7.24 -1.92 10.44
CA PRO A 104 -7.23 -3.27 9.89
C PRO A 104 -7.96 -4.28 10.77
N GLN A 105 -7.87 -4.14 12.10
CA GLN A 105 -8.61 -5.00 13.04
C GLN A 105 -10.13 -4.82 12.87
N ALA A 106 -10.62 -3.59 12.83
CA ALA A 106 -12.04 -3.31 12.62
C ALA A 106 -12.54 -3.83 11.27
N ILE A 107 -11.75 -3.63 10.19
CA ILE A 107 -12.09 -4.15 8.86
C ILE A 107 -12.13 -5.68 8.89
N ALA A 108 -11.18 -6.34 9.55
CA ALA A 108 -11.14 -7.80 9.64
C ALA A 108 -12.36 -8.36 10.41
N GLN A 109 -12.77 -7.71 11.51
CA GLN A 109 -13.96 -8.08 12.28
C GLN A 109 -15.24 -7.93 11.43
N VAL A 110 -15.44 -6.77 10.81
CA VAL A 110 -16.61 -6.53 9.94
C VAL A 110 -16.61 -7.48 8.74
N SER A 111 -15.44 -7.79 8.18
CA SER A 111 -15.33 -8.75 7.08
C SER A 111 -15.67 -10.18 7.52
N LYS A 112 -15.38 -10.55 8.77
CA LYS A 112 -15.76 -11.84 9.33
C LYS A 112 -17.27 -11.91 9.58
N GLU A 113 -17.86 -10.84 10.13
CA GLU A 113 -19.31 -10.71 10.36
C GLU A 113 -20.10 -10.73 9.04
N ALA A 114 -19.55 -10.14 7.98
CA ALA A 114 -20.13 -10.15 6.64
C ALA A 114 -19.81 -11.42 5.84
N GLU A 115 -19.14 -12.41 6.44
CA GLU A 115 -18.77 -13.68 5.82
C GLU A 115 -18.06 -13.53 4.46
N VAL A 116 -17.13 -12.56 4.38
CA VAL A 116 -16.36 -12.31 3.16
C VAL A 116 -15.50 -13.53 2.82
N GLY A 117 -15.63 -14.03 1.59
CA GLY A 117 -14.95 -15.26 1.17
C GLY A 117 -13.42 -15.20 1.23
N LYS A 118 -12.82 -14.05 0.90
CA LYS A 118 -11.37 -13.84 0.98
C LYS A 118 -11.04 -12.45 1.50
N PHE A 119 -10.19 -12.42 2.53
CA PHE A 119 -9.65 -11.18 3.08
C PHE A 119 -8.14 -11.13 2.87
N VAL A 120 -7.65 -10.09 2.19
CA VAL A 120 -6.22 -9.90 1.91
C VAL A 120 -5.71 -8.71 2.72
N HIS A 121 -4.66 -8.94 3.50
CA HIS A 121 -3.96 -7.91 4.25
C HIS A 121 -2.53 -7.74 3.74
N VAL A 122 -2.14 -6.49 3.51
CA VAL A 122 -0.80 -6.15 3.00
C VAL A 122 0.09 -5.69 4.15
N ALA A 123 1.07 -6.52 4.48
CA ALA A 123 2.09 -6.28 5.48
C ALA A 123 3.47 -6.01 4.81
N HIS A 124 4.49 -5.78 5.64
CA HIS A 124 5.86 -5.61 5.18
C HIS A 124 6.71 -6.84 5.53
N LEU A 125 7.78 -7.12 4.79
CA LEU A 125 8.61 -8.31 5.02
C LEU A 125 9.42 -8.19 6.31
N ASN A 126 9.94 -6.99 6.59
CA ASN A 126 10.75 -6.70 7.79
C ASN A 126 9.91 -6.45 9.06
N VAL A 127 8.68 -6.95 9.09
CA VAL A 127 7.78 -6.78 10.23
C VAL A 127 8.34 -7.50 11.46
N ASN A 128 8.65 -6.72 12.51
CA ASN A 128 9.17 -7.23 13.77
C ASN A 128 8.81 -6.26 14.90
N ILE A 129 8.30 -6.78 16.02
CA ILE A 129 7.94 -5.95 17.18
C ILE A 129 9.17 -5.28 17.84
N LYS A 130 10.36 -5.83 17.61
CA LYS A 130 11.64 -5.32 18.13
C LYS A 130 12.35 -4.39 17.15
N SER A 131 11.78 -4.07 15.98
CA SER A 131 12.42 -3.14 15.03
C SER A 131 12.53 -1.74 15.61
N SER A 132 13.53 -0.96 15.18
CA SER A 132 13.68 0.43 15.62
C SER A 132 12.53 1.31 15.11
N SER A 133 12.18 1.16 13.82
CA SER A 133 11.12 1.93 13.16
C SER A 133 9.76 1.65 13.78
N ARG A 134 8.98 2.70 14.02
CA ARG A 134 7.61 2.61 14.55
C ARG A 134 6.66 2.01 13.52
N TYR A 135 6.84 2.34 12.24
CA TYR A 135 6.07 1.77 11.14
C TYR A 135 6.09 0.24 11.14
N LEU A 136 7.28 -0.37 11.16
CA LEU A 136 7.42 -1.84 11.14
C LEU A 136 6.90 -2.51 12.43
N ARG A 137 7.01 -1.83 13.59
CA ARG A 137 6.46 -2.34 14.85
C ARG A 137 4.93 -2.36 14.84
N ASN A 138 4.31 -1.28 14.39
CA ASN A 138 2.85 -1.19 14.32
C ASN A 138 2.27 -2.12 13.25
N LYS A 139 2.97 -2.30 12.12
CA LYS A 139 2.62 -3.37 11.16
C LYS A 139 2.72 -4.77 11.76
N ALA A 140 3.64 -5.03 12.71
CA ALA A 140 3.72 -6.32 13.41
C ALA A 140 2.52 -6.58 14.31
N VAL A 141 2.11 -5.56 15.05
CA VAL A 141 0.92 -5.64 15.91
C VAL A 141 -0.34 -5.78 15.04
N GLY A 142 -0.42 -5.03 13.94
CA GLY A 142 -1.52 -5.09 12.97
C GLY A 142 -1.65 -6.45 12.30
N GLU A 143 -0.55 -7.02 11.82
CA GLU A 143 -0.52 -8.37 11.23
C GLU A 143 -1.10 -9.41 12.18
N LYS A 144 -0.69 -9.36 13.46
CA LYS A 144 -1.21 -10.24 14.50
C LYS A 144 -2.68 -9.99 14.77
N ALA A 145 -3.10 -8.73 14.94
CA ALA A 145 -4.49 -8.38 15.23
C ALA A 145 -5.45 -8.80 14.10
N VAL A 146 -5.02 -8.66 12.84
CA VAL A 146 -5.76 -9.14 11.67
C VAL A 146 -5.84 -10.66 11.67
N ARG A 147 -4.74 -11.35 11.96
CA ARG A 147 -4.72 -12.81 12.03
C ARG A 147 -5.62 -13.35 13.13
N ASP A 148 -5.68 -12.67 14.27
CA ASP A 148 -6.54 -13.05 15.41
C ASP A 148 -8.03 -12.80 15.08
N ALA A 149 -8.36 -11.69 14.39
CA ALA A 149 -9.74 -11.35 14.02
C ALA A 149 -10.28 -12.16 12.82
N PHE A 150 -9.43 -12.43 11.82
CA PHE A 150 -9.77 -13.20 10.63
C PHE A 150 -8.65 -14.24 10.37
N PRO A 151 -8.75 -15.46 10.95
CA PRO A 151 -7.71 -16.48 10.87
C PRO A 151 -7.36 -16.92 9.44
N GLU A 152 -8.36 -16.95 8.56
CA GLU A 152 -8.25 -17.35 7.15
C GLU A 152 -7.64 -16.25 6.25
N ALA A 153 -7.17 -15.14 6.83
CA ALA A 153 -6.69 -14.00 6.07
C ALA A 153 -5.45 -14.36 5.25
N ILE A 154 -5.38 -13.84 4.04
CA ILE A 154 -4.18 -13.91 3.21
C ILE A 154 -3.29 -12.74 3.62
N ILE A 155 -2.09 -13.01 4.12
CA ILE A 155 -1.15 -11.95 4.49
C ILE A 155 -0.06 -11.87 3.44
N VAL A 156 0.02 -10.75 2.74
CA VAL A 156 1.04 -10.50 1.73
C VAL A 156 2.13 -9.62 2.34
N LYS A 157 3.35 -10.16 2.49
CA LYS A 157 4.52 -9.45 2.98
C LYS A 157 5.34 -8.93 1.82
N LEU A 158 5.45 -7.61 1.75
CA LEU A 158 6.17 -6.92 0.67
C LEU A 158 7.46 -6.30 1.19
N LEU A 159 8.48 -6.24 0.33
CA LEU A 159 9.61 -5.32 0.51
C LEU A 159 9.33 -3.98 -0.18
N ASP A 160 10.37 -3.15 -0.28
CA ASP A 160 10.33 -1.88 -0.99
C ASP A 160 9.79 -2.07 -2.42
N ILE A 161 8.63 -1.51 -2.72
CA ILE A 161 7.98 -1.61 -4.02
C ILE A 161 8.46 -0.47 -4.90
N PHE A 162 8.73 -0.75 -6.17
CA PHE A 162 9.06 0.28 -7.16
C PHE A 162 8.10 0.29 -8.36
N GLY A 163 7.97 1.48 -8.95
CA GLY A 163 7.11 1.80 -10.09
C GLY A 163 7.03 3.32 -10.29
N ARG A 164 6.23 3.78 -11.26
CA ARG A 164 6.27 5.19 -11.73
C ARG A 164 6.02 6.22 -10.62
N GLU A 165 5.08 5.95 -9.74
CA GLU A 165 4.70 6.84 -8.62
C GLU A 165 5.21 6.33 -7.27
N ASP A 166 6.29 5.54 -7.28
CA ASP A 166 6.81 4.98 -6.04
C ASP A 166 7.38 6.05 -5.11
N ARG A 167 7.44 5.72 -3.82
CA ARG A 167 8.09 6.55 -2.78
C ARG A 167 9.48 6.03 -2.40
N PHE A 168 10.04 5.12 -3.20
CA PHE A 168 11.35 4.50 -2.98
C PHE A 168 12.39 4.96 -4.02
N LEU A 169 12.22 4.68 -5.31
CA LEU A 169 13.14 5.15 -6.35
C LEU A 169 13.05 6.67 -6.53
N ASN A 170 11.84 7.22 -6.64
CA ASN A 170 11.66 8.68 -6.72
C ASN A 170 12.18 9.40 -5.47
N TYR A 171 12.17 8.76 -4.31
CA TYR A 171 12.78 9.33 -3.11
C TYR A 171 14.29 9.56 -3.32
N PHE A 172 15.03 8.57 -3.83
CA PHE A 172 16.45 8.76 -4.12
C PHE A 172 16.69 9.68 -5.32
N ALA A 173 15.87 9.60 -6.38
CA ALA A 173 16.02 10.45 -7.55
C ALA A 173 15.84 11.95 -7.21
N ASN A 174 14.86 12.27 -6.35
CA ASN A 174 14.62 13.64 -5.88
C ASN A 174 15.74 14.18 -4.98
N MET A 175 16.65 13.34 -4.47
CA MET A 175 17.84 13.83 -3.75
C MET A 175 18.78 14.66 -4.63
N CYS A 176 18.65 14.57 -5.95
CA CYS A 176 19.45 15.38 -6.86
C CYS A 176 19.26 16.89 -6.65
N TRP A 177 18.12 17.34 -6.11
CA TRP A 177 17.87 18.75 -5.79
C TRP A 177 18.74 19.27 -4.64
N PHE A 178 19.13 18.40 -3.71
CA PHE A 178 20.01 18.77 -2.59
C PHE A 178 21.49 18.80 -2.98
N GLY A 179 21.85 18.33 -4.18
CA GLY A 179 23.21 18.32 -4.71
C GLY A 179 24.17 17.31 -4.06
N ALA A 180 23.84 16.79 -2.87
CA ALA A 180 24.59 15.76 -2.17
C ALA A 180 23.66 14.73 -1.52
N ILE A 181 24.15 13.49 -1.41
CA ILE A 181 23.33 12.34 -1.03
C ILE A 181 23.79 11.83 0.35
N PRO A 182 23.05 12.12 1.43
CA PRO A 182 23.36 11.61 2.75
C PRO A 182 23.05 10.12 2.82
N HIS A 183 24.02 9.33 3.29
CA HIS A 183 23.77 7.94 3.66
C HIS A 183 24.39 7.58 5.00
N VAL A 184 23.65 6.81 5.80
CA VAL A 184 24.18 6.25 7.04
C VAL A 184 25.19 5.17 6.69
N SER A 185 26.44 5.36 7.14
CA SER A 185 27.57 4.46 6.81
C SER A 185 27.72 4.23 5.30
N LEU A 186 27.39 5.24 4.47
CA LEU A 186 27.37 5.17 3.01
C LEU A 186 26.43 4.10 2.41
N GLY A 187 25.61 3.39 3.20
CA GLY A 187 24.70 2.36 2.68
C GLY A 187 25.34 1.00 2.40
N TRP A 188 26.58 0.75 2.83
CA TRP A 188 27.25 -0.56 2.64
C TRP A 188 26.69 -1.69 3.51
N LYS A 189 26.01 -1.36 4.61
CA LYS A 189 25.47 -2.34 5.57
C LYS A 189 24.04 -2.80 5.25
N ALA A 190 23.30 -2.01 4.48
CA ALA A 190 21.90 -2.27 4.18
C ALA A 190 21.78 -2.99 2.84
N VAL A 191 21.01 -4.09 2.82
CA VAL A 191 20.70 -4.87 1.62
C VAL A 191 19.22 -4.72 1.34
N LYS A 192 18.85 -4.40 0.11
CA LYS A 192 17.46 -4.21 -0.32
C LYS A 192 17.16 -5.12 -1.52
N GLN A 193 15.93 -5.61 -1.59
CA GLN A 193 15.45 -6.49 -2.65
C GLN A 193 14.09 -5.97 -3.14
N PRO A 194 14.11 -4.93 -3.99
CA PRO A 194 12.91 -4.20 -4.36
C PRO A 194 12.03 -5.03 -5.31
N VAL A 195 10.71 -4.87 -5.19
CA VAL A 195 9.70 -5.64 -5.95
C VAL A 195 8.96 -4.73 -6.91
N TYR A 196 8.69 -5.20 -8.12
CA TYR A 196 7.93 -4.42 -9.09
C TYR A 196 6.42 -4.41 -8.76
N VAL A 197 5.80 -3.23 -8.76
CA VAL A 197 4.39 -3.04 -8.34
C VAL A 197 3.39 -3.85 -9.18
N VAL A 198 3.66 -4.04 -10.47
CA VAL A 198 2.78 -4.80 -11.37
C VAL A 198 2.79 -6.29 -11.00
N ASP A 199 3.93 -6.83 -10.58
CA ASP A 199 4.04 -8.23 -10.19
C ASP A 199 3.33 -8.47 -8.85
N VAL A 200 3.45 -7.51 -7.93
CA VAL A 200 2.70 -7.52 -6.66
C VAL A 200 1.20 -7.51 -6.90
N SER A 201 0.71 -6.61 -7.75
CA SER A 201 -0.73 -6.48 -8.02
C SER A 201 -1.30 -7.70 -8.74
N LYS A 202 -0.59 -8.26 -9.74
CA LYS A 202 -0.94 -9.56 -10.34
C LYS A 202 -0.92 -10.67 -9.29
N GLY A 203 0.04 -10.66 -8.38
CA GLY A 203 0.15 -11.64 -7.29
C GLY A 203 -1.05 -11.61 -6.36
N ILE A 204 -1.49 -10.42 -5.96
CA ILE A 204 -2.70 -10.22 -5.16
C ILE A 204 -3.93 -10.77 -5.91
N VAL A 205 -4.09 -10.44 -7.19
CA VAL A 205 -5.22 -10.92 -8.00
C VAL A 205 -5.19 -12.44 -8.14
N ASN A 206 -4.02 -13.05 -8.35
CA ASN A 206 -3.90 -14.50 -8.44
C ASN A 206 -4.15 -15.19 -7.10
N ALA A 207 -3.68 -14.62 -5.98
CA ALA A 207 -3.98 -15.12 -4.63
C ALA A 207 -5.48 -15.06 -4.32
N VAL A 208 -6.19 -14.03 -4.80
CA VAL A 208 -7.66 -13.96 -4.69
C VAL A 208 -8.35 -15.03 -5.54
N LYS A 209 -7.74 -15.48 -6.64
CA LYS A 209 -8.30 -16.57 -7.46
C LYS A 209 -7.99 -17.96 -6.90
N ASP A 210 -6.81 -18.15 -6.32
CA ASP A 210 -6.34 -19.43 -5.80
C ASP A 210 -7.10 -19.88 -4.54
N PRO A 211 -7.85 -21.00 -4.56
CA PRO A 211 -8.55 -21.51 -3.38
C PRO A 211 -7.59 -21.90 -2.24
N ASP A 212 -6.35 -22.28 -2.55
CA ASP A 212 -5.39 -22.75 -1.55
C ASP A 212 -4.70 -21.61 -0.81
N ALA A 213 -4.94 -20.35 -1.18
CA ALA A 213 -4.27 -19.19 -0.61
C ALA A 213 -4.74 -18.83 0.81
N ASN A 214 -5.90 -19.32 1.25
CA ASN A 214 -6.52 -18.95 2.52
C ASN A 214 -5.61 -19.28 3.72
N GLY A 215 -5.48 -18.35 4.65
CA GLY A 215 -4.63 -18.48 5.84
C GLY A 215 -3.12 -18.43 5.58
N LYS A 216 -2.67 -18.43 4.32
CA LYS A 216 -1.23 -18.39 3.98
C LYS A 216 -0.65 -16.99 4.15
N THR A 217 0.66 -16.96 4.38
CA THR A 217 1.46 -15.74 4.37
C THR A 217 2.41 -15.81 3.20
N PHE A 218 2.27 -14.91 2.23
CA PHE A 218 3.11 -14.85 1.04
C PHE A 218 4.24 -13.83 1.23
N ALA A 219 5.44 -14.15 0.75
CA ALA A 219 6.57 -13.24 0.70
C ALA A 219 6.80 -12.80 -0.75
N PHE A 220 6.44 -11.57 -1.05
CA PHE A 220 6.66 -10.99 -2.37
C PHE A 220 7.97 -10.24 -2.36
N VAL A 221 8.89 -10.72 -3.19
CA VAL A 221 10.30 -10.36 -3.18
C VAL A 221 10.78 -10.28 -4.63
N GLY A 222 11.63 -9.30 -4.95
CA GLY A 222 12.19 -9.15 -6.30
C GLY A 222 13.28 -10.20 -6.59
N PRO A 223 13.72 -10.36 -7.84
CA PRO A 223 14.69 -11.40 -8.18
C PRO A 223 16.10 -11.11 -7.61
N ASN A 224 16.50 -9.84 -7.60
CA ASN A 224 17.87 -9.43 -7.31
C ASN A 224 17.97 -8.68 -5.98
N ARG A 225 18.98 -9.03 -5.18
CA ARG A 225 19.35 -8.32 -3.94
C ARG A 225 20.49 -7.36 -4.23
N TYR A 226 20.41 -6.15 -3.71
CA TYR A 226 21.40 -5.09 -3.91
C TYR A 226 21.87 -4.51 -2.58
N LEU A 227 23.14 -4.11 -2.51
CA LEU A 227 23.57 -3.18 -1.46
C LEU A 227 22.91 -1.83 -1.70
N LEU A 228 22.50 -1.16 -0.63
CA LEU A 228 21.85 0.15 -0.72
C LEU A 228 22.74 1.16 -1.46
N PHE A 229 24.05 1.15 -1.20
CA PHE A 229 25.00 2.02 -1.93
C PHE A 229 25.00 1.78 -3.44
N ASP A 230 25.13 0.52 -3.87
CA ASP A 230 25.17 0.16 -5.30
C ASP A 230 23.82 0.39 -5.98
N LEU A 231 22.72 0.20 -5.26
CA LEU A 231 21.37 0.50 -5.72
C LEU A 231 21.18 2.00 -5.97
N VAL A 232 21.58 2.85 -5.03
CA VAL A 232 21.47 4.31 -5.19
C VAL A 232 22.41 4.79 -6.30
N LYS A 233 23.62 4.26 -6.37
CA LYS A 233 24.55 4.52 -7.48
C LYS A 233 23.90 4.19 -8.83
N TYR A 234 23.19 3.06 -8.93
CA TYR A 234 22.47 2.68 -10.14
C TYR A 234 21.32 3.65 -10.46
N ILE A 235 20.54 4.09 -9.46
CA ILE A 235 19.48 5.09 -9.66
C ILE A 235 20.04 6.37 -10.27
N PHE A 236 21.16 6.90 -9.75
CA PHE A 236 21.79 8.10 -10.28
C PHE A 236 22.46 7.89 -11.64
N ALA A 237 22.98 6.68 -11.90
CA ALA A 237 23.51 6.31 -13.21
C ALA A 237 22.41 6.30 -14.27
N VAL A 238 21.25 5.70 -13.98
CA VAL A 238 20.08 5.73 -14.86
C VAL A 238 19.52 7.14 -15.01
N ALA A 239 19.46 7.94 -13.93
CA ALA A 239 18.95 9.30 -13.99
C ALA A 239 19.91 10.30 -14.69
N HIS A 240 21.14 9.89 -15.02
CA HIS A 240 22.21 10.74 -15.52
C HIS A 240 22.43 12.02 -14.67
N ARG A 241 22.38 11.85 -13.34
CA ARG A 241 22.62 12.93 -12.37
C ARG A 241 23.94 12.71 -11.63
N LEU A 242 24.50 13.79 -11.11
CA LEU A 242 25.71 13.72 -10.30
C LEU A 242 25.42 12.90 -9.02
N PHE A 243 26.34 11.99 -8.69
CA PHE A 243 26.27 11.15 -7.49
C PHE A 243 27.45 11.45 -6.56
N PRO A 244 27.38 12.51 -5.72
CA PRO A 244 28.33 12.73 -4.63
C PRO A 244 27.77 12.19 -3.30
N PRO A 245 28.03 10.91 -2.95
CA PRO A 245 27.62 10.34 -1.69
C PRO A 245 28.53 10.81 -0.54
N TYR A 246 27.96 11.05 0.64
CA TYR A 246 28.73 11.33 1.83
C TYR A 246 28.19 10.57 3.06
N PRO A 247 29.06 10.12 3.97
CA PRO A 247 28.63 9.47 5.20
C PRO A 247 28.01 10.50 6.14
N LEU A 248 26.80 10.23 6.61
CA LEU A 248 26.16 11.01 7.68
C LEU A 248 25.85 10.09 8.87
N PRO A 249 26.25 10.44 10.11
CA PRO A 249 25.87 9.67 11.29
C PRO A 249 24.34 9.53 11.45
N PRO A 250 23.83 8.41 12.00
CA PRO A 250 22.40 8.17 12.11
C PRO A 250 21.65 9.28 12.86
N PHE A 251 22.17 9.71 14.02
CA PHE A 251 21.52 10.75 14.83
C PHE A 251 21.43 12.08 14.09
N SER A 252 22.47 12.50 13.36
CA SER A 252 22.44 13.74 12.59
C SER A 252 21.46 13.66 11.43
N TYR A 253 21.33 12.48 10.79
CA TYR A 253 20.34 12.31 9.74
C TYR A 253 18.90 12.35 10.29
N GLN A 254 18.69 11.79 11.49
CA GLN A 254 17.41 11.88 12.19
C GLN A 254 17.04 13.32 12.58
N TRP A 255 18.01 14.17 12.93
CA TRP A 255 17.75 15.60 13.16
C TRP A 255 17.28 16.32 11.90
N VAL A 256 17.98 16.12 10.78
CA VAL A 256 17.54 16.67 9.48
C VAL A 256 16.14 16.18 9.12
N ALA A 257 15.87 14.89 9.31
CA ALA A 257 14.55 14.31 9.07
C ALA A 257 13.46 14.90 9.98
N ARG A 258 13.80 15.19 11.23
CA ARG A 258 12.87 15.86 12.16
C ARG A 258 12.49 17.25 11.70
N ASP A 259 13.41 18.00 11.10
CA ASP A 259 13.12 19.34 10.59
C ASP A 259 12.14 19.27 9.40
N PHE A 260 12.28 18.27 8.53
CA PHE A 260 11.30 18.02 7.47
C PHE A 260 9.91 17.61 8.00
N GLU A 261 9.84 16.88 9.12
CA GLU A 261 8.57 16.50 9.78
C GLU A 261 7.79 17.69 10.37
N ILE A 262 8.42 18.85 10.58
CA ILE A 262 7.73 20.04 11.11
C ILE A 262 6.74 20.60 10.08
N SER A 263 6.99 20.35 8.79
CA SER A 263 6.11 20.84 7.74
C SER A 263 4.72 20.20 7.83
N PRO A 264 3.63 20.99 7.72
CA PRO A 264 2.26 20.46 7.72
C PRO A 264 1.89 19.80 6.39
N PHE A 265 2.71 19.96 5.36
CA PHE A 265 2.57 19.31 4.06
C PHE A 265 3.20 17.91 4.08
N GLU A 266 3.01 17.14 3.02
CA GLU A 266 3.65 15.83 2.91
C GLU A 266 5.17 15.98 3.03
N SER A 267 5.74 15.36 4.06
CA SER A 267 7.17 15.39 4.31
C SER A 267 7.88 14.42 3.36
N TRP A 268 8.92 14.92 2.68
CA TRP A 268 9.72 14.10 1.78
C TRP A 268 10.57 13.06 2.54
N THR A 269 11.15 13.44 3.69
CA THR A 269 11.89 12.55 4.60
C THR A 269 11.29 12.60 6.01
N THR A 270 11.18 11.44 6.65
CA THR A 270 10.82 11.29 8.07
C THR A 270 11.86 10.48 8.82
N ARG A 271 11.90 10.60 10.15
CA ARG A 271 12.79 9.84 11.04
C ARG A 271 12.55 8.34 10.88
N ASP A 272 11.29 7.94 10.75
CA ASP A 272 10.92 6.55 10.52
C ASP A 272 11.42 6.05 9.16
N LYS A 273 11.27 6.85 8.10
CA LYS A 273 11.79 6.54 6.77
C LYS A 273 13.31 6.39 6.75
N VAL A 274 14.02 7.25 7.49
CA VAL A 274 15.48 7.11 7.67
C VAL A 274 15.81 5.74 8.27
N GLU A 275 15.14 5.31 9.33
CA GLU A 275 15.41 4.00 9.91
C GLU A 275 15.03 2.86 8.96
N HIS A 276 13.84 2.93 8.35
CA HIS A 276 13.32 1.92 7.44
C HIS A 276 14.25 1.67 6.23
N ILE A 277 14.79 2.73 5.62
CA ILE A 277 15.70 2.60 4.48
C ILE A 277 17.00 1.88 4.86
N HIS A 278 17.47 2.03 6.10
CA HIS A 278 18.72 1.42 6.56
C HIS A 278 18.55 0.03 7.17
N ILE A 279 17.31 -0.47 7.30
CA ILE A 279 17.04 -1.85 7.70
C ILE A 279 17.23 -2.79 6.49
N THR A 280 17.97 -3.87 6.71
CA THR A 280 18.21 -4.93 5.72
C THR A 280 16.93 -5.72 5.44
N GLY A 281 16.67 -6.03 4.16
CA GLY A 281 15.60 -6.95 3.77
C GLY A 281 15.90 -8.37 4.24
N MET A 282 15.00 -8.95 5.03
CA MET A 282 15.11 -10.35 5.46
C MET A 282 14.87 -11.30 4.28
N THR A 283 15.41 -12.51 4.35
CA THR A 283 15.13 -13.58 3.37
C THR A 283 14.29 -14.64 4.09
N LEU A 284 13.05 -14.84 3.65
CA LEU A 284 12.13 -15.83 4.24
C LEU A 284 11.88 -16.95 3.23
N SER A 285 12.81 -17.91 3.15
CA SER A 285 12.74 -19.04 2.21
C SER A 285 11.62 -20.05 2.49
N HIS A 286 11.05 -20.03 3.70
CA HIS A 286 9.97 -20.94 4.09
C HIS A 286 8.57 -20.44 3.68
N LEU A 287 8.45 -19.18 3.24
CA LEU A 287 7.18 -18.61 2.83
C LEU A 287 7.00 -18.79 1.32
N PRO A 288 5.77 -19.07 0.84
CA PRO A 288 5.45 -19.07 -0.58
C PRO A 288 5.79 -17.73 -1.25
N SER A 289 6.32 -17.81 -2.46
CA SER A 289 6.86 -16.68 -3.23
C SER A 289 5.91 -16.24 -4.37
N LEU A 290 6.32 -15.24 -5.15
CA LEU A 290 5.58 -14.82 -6.36
C LEU A 290 5.50 -15.92 -7.42
N GLU A 291 6.49 -16.81 -7.47
CA GLU A 291 6.56 -17.89 -8.47
C GLU A 291 5.47 -18.94 -8.23
N ASP A 292 5.11 -19.19 -6.97
CA ASP A 292 4.02 -20.10 -6.59
C ASP A 292 2.64 -19.61 -7.07
N LEU A 293 2.51 -18.30 -7.30
CA LEU A 293 1.31 -17.67 -7.87
C LEU A 293 1.37 -17.56 -9.41
N GLY A 294 2.37 -18.20 -10.03
CA GLY A 294 2.57 -18.24 -11.49
C GLY A 294 3.15 -16.95 -12.08
N ILE A 295 3.83 -16.13 -11.28
CA ILE A 295 4.37 -14.83 -11.70
C ILE A 295 5.88 -14.87 -11.65
N GLN A 296 6.52 -14.59 -12.79
CA GLN A 296 7.96 -14.38 -12.86
C GLN A 296 8.29 -12.98 -12.35
N ALA A 297 9.26 -12.88 -11.43
CA ALA A 297 9.66 -11.62 -10.84
C ALA A 297 10.45 -10.77 -11.85
N THR A 298 9.96 -9.56 -12.14
CA THR A 298 10.62 -8.65 -13.07
C THR A 298 11.84 -8.00 -12.42
N PRO A 299 13.04 -8.07 -13.02
CA PRO A 299 14.22 -7.40 -12.49
C PRO A 299 14.12 -5.88 -12.61
N LEU A 300 14.76 -5.19 -11.66
CA LEU A 300 14.72 -3.73 -11.56
C LEU A 300 15.34 -3.06 -12.79
N GLU A 301 16.39 -3.63 -13.35
CA GLU A 301 17.13 -3.06 -14.47
C GLU A 301 16.26 -2.84 -15.71
N LEU A 302 15.30 -3.74 -15.96
CA LEU A 302 14.38 -3.65 -17.10
C LEU A 302 13.36 -2.52 -16.96
N LYS A 303 13.01 -2.15 -15.73
CA LYS A 303 11.88 -1.24 -15.44
C LYS A 303 12.29 0.09 -14.83
N ALA A 304 13.54 0.23 -14.39
CA ALA A 304 14.04 1.44 -13.76
C ALA A 304 13.94 2.69 -14.66
N ILE A 305 14.18 2.56 -15.98
CA ILE A 305 14.13 3.72 -16.88
C ILE A 305 12.72 4.32 -16.95
N GLU A 306 11.68 3.48 -16.93
CA GLU A 306 10.29 3.95 -17.05
C GLU A 306 9.89 4.84 -15.87
N VAL A 307 10.54 4.66 -14.72
CA VAL A 307 10.34 5.47 -13.51
C VAL A 307 11.26 6.68 -13.52
N LEU A 308 12.53 6.49 -13.84
CA LEU A 308 13.58 7.48 -13.65
C LEU A 308 13.74 8.46 -14.81
N GLN A 309 13.16 8.18 -15.98
CA GLN A 309 13.21 9.08 -17.14
C GLN A 309 12.62 10.47 -16.84
N LEU A 310 11.67 10.56 -15.90
CA LEU A 310 11.12 11.85 -15.43
C LEU A 310 12.20 12.78 -14.85
N HIS A 311 13.28 12.21 -14.29
CA HIS A 311 14.36 12.97 -13.64
C HIS A 311 15.51 13.33 -14.60
N HIS A 312 15.45 12.85 -15.85
CA HIS A 312 16.44 13.17 -16.88
C HIS A 312 16.47 14.67 -17.18
N THR A 313 17.65 15.17 -17.53
CA THR A 313 17.72 16.47 -18.22
C THR A 313 17.47 16.25 -19.71
N TYR A 314 17.13 17.32 -20.42
CA TYR A 314 16.87 17.27 -21.87
C TYR A 314 17.99 16.57 -22.67
N CYS A 315 19.25 16.72 -22.27
CA CYS A 315 20.40 16.09 -22.92
C CYS A 315 20.35 14.55 -22.92
N TRP A 316 19.76 13.96 -21.87
CA TRP A 316 19.77 12.51 -21.64
C TRP A 316 18.38 11.88 -21.83
N LEU A 317 17.36 12.65 -22.21
CA LEU A 317 15.98 12.18 -22.30
C LEU A 317 15.78 11.05 -23.32
N SER A 318 16.60 11.04 -24.38
CA SER A 318 16.61 10.02 -25.44
C SER A 318 17.68 8.94 -25.23
N ALA A 319 18.33 8.89 -24.07
CA ALA A 319 19.32 7.86 -23.78
C ALA A 319 18.66 6.48 -23.63
N GLU A 320 19.33 5.45 -24.13
CA GLU A 320 18.85 4.07 -24.07
C GLU A 320 19.28 3.40 -22.76
N ILE A 321 18.56 2.35 -22.36
CA ILE A 321 18.83 1.61 -21.11
C ILE A 321 20.20 0.93 -21.15
N GLU A 322 20.60 0.44 -22.33
CA GLU A 322 21.77 -0.42 -22.53
C GLU A 322 23.10 0.28 -22.22
N ASP A 323 23.11 1.62 -22.27
CA ASP A 323 24.28 2.44 -21.95
C ASP A 323 24.64 2.39 -20.44
N VAL A 324 23.68 2.03 -19.59
CA VAL A 324 23.86 2.04 -18.14
C VAL A 324 24.21 0.65 -17.64
N LYS A 325 25.38 0.54 -17.00
CA LYS A 325 25.84 -0.72 -16.40
C LYS A 325 24.90 -1.15 -15.27
N PRO A 326 24.49 -2.43 -15.20
CA PRO A 326 23.62 -2.92 -14.14
C PRO A 326 24.28 -2.81 -12.76
N ALA A 327 23.45 -2.70 -11.73
CA ALA A 327 23.90 -2.67 -10.34
C ALA A 327 24.56 -3.99 -9.95
N LYS A 328 25.50 -3.93 -9.00
CA LYS A 328 26.10 -5.14 -8.44
C LYS A 328 25.08 -5.84 -7.53
N THR A 329 24.83 -7.11 -7.80
CA THR A 329 23.96 -7.94 -6.98
C THR A 329 24.74 -8.64 -5.87
N VAL A 330 24.02 -8.99 -4.80
CA VAL A 330 24.55 -9.68 -3.63
C VAL A 330 23.86 -11.02 -3.50
N ASN A 331 24.61 -12.11 -3.64
CA ASN A 331 24.13 -13.45 -3.32
C ASN A 331 24.53 -13.74 -1.87
N ILE A 332 23.61 -13.55 -0.92
CA ILE A 332 23.77 -13.98 0.48
C ILE A 332 22.72 -15.02 0.78
#